data_AF-A0A176S1R3-F1
#
_entry.id   AF-A0A176S1R3-F1
#
_cell.length_a   1.000
_cell.length_b   1.000
_cell.length_c   1.000
_cell.angle_alpha   90.00
_cell.angle_beta   90.00
_cell.angle_gamma   90.00
#
_symmetry.space_group_name_H-M   'P 1'
#
loop_
_entity.id
_entity.type
_entity.pdbx_description
1 polymer ?
#
loop_
_entity_poly.entity_id
_entity_poly.type
_entity_poly.pdbx_seq_one_letter_code
_entity_poly.pdbx_strand_id
1 'polypeptide(L)'
;MLRSYEDDDAGLGVEKLMKRYYRTVKEINTLNNMLLQLFQEAILYADAPAKVYPLNKRFQVRNDFIEVTHDEVFVNYPFALLEIFLLIQQHPEIKGIRAATIRLMIHYNYLIDNVFQKDLRARSLFFEIFREPKGLTHVLRRMNRYGILAAYIPAFGKIVGQMQFDLFHAYTVDQHTLFLVRNLRRFSFAKFHHEFPFCSKLMGSIPKPELLYLAGFFHDIAKGRGGNHSELGETEALNFCKAHGLSDTPPVEEKTAAASAAPVVA
;
A
#
# COMPACT_ATOMS: atom_id res chain seq x y z
N MET A 1 17.39 3.58 -30.10
CA MET A 1 16.42 3.26 -29.01
C MET A 1 15.80 4.50 -28.34
N LEU A 2 16.39 5.71 -28.41
CA LEU A 2 15.81 6.93 -27.81
C LEU A 2 14.76 7.67 -28.67
N ARG A 3 14.55 7.30 -29.95
CA ARG A 3 13.64 8.00 -30.89
C ARG A 3 12.13 7.75 -30.66
N SER A 4 11.72 7.16 -29.54
CA SER A 4 10.31 6.78 -29.30
C SER A 4 9.69 7.46 -28.08
N TYR A 5 10.42 8.36 -27.41
CA TYR A 5 9.91 9.14 -26.29
C TYR A 5 10.15 10.61 -26.58
N GLU A 6 9.07 11.32 -26.86
CA GLU A 6 9.07 12.75 -27.12
C GLU A 6 8.47 13.48 -25.91
N ASP A 7 8.85 14.74 -25.75
CA ASP A 7 8.22 15.64 -24.77
C ASP A 7 6.81 15.98 -25.25
N ASP A 8 5.84 16.01 -24.33
CA ASP A 8 4.49 16.53 -24.58
C ASP A 8 3.91 17.15 -23.31
N ASP A 9 2.65 17.59 -23.37
CA ASP A 9 1.93 18.19 -22.23
C ASP A 9 1.82 17.26 -21.01
N ALA A 10 1.98 15.94 -21.18
CA ALA A 10 1.96 14.97 -20.10
C ALA A 10 3.32 14.80 -19.41
N GLY A 11 4.42 15.27 -20.02
CA GLY A 11 5.75 15.32 -19.40
C GLY A 11 6.90 15.04 -20.36
N LEU A 12 8.11 15.08 -19.80
CA LEU A 12 9.36 14.88 -20.55
C LEU A 12 9.48 13.44 -21.07
N GLY A 13 10.02 13.27 -22.28
CA GLY A 13 10.31 11.98 -22.88
C GLY A 13 11.22 11.11 -22.02
N VAL A 14 12.17 11.72 -21.30
CA VAL A 14 13.02 11.01 -20.33
C VAL A 14 12.21 10.42 -19.17
N GLU A 15 11.22 11.14 -18.64
CA GLU A 15 10.37 10.63 -17.56
C GLU A 15 9.51 9.47 -18.04
N LYS A 16 9.00 9.53 -19.28
CA LYS A 16 8.24 8.43 -19.91
C LYS A 16 9.11 7.18 -20.09
N LEU A 17 10.35 7.35 -20.58
CA LEU A 17 11.31 6.27 -20.71
C LEU A 17 11.61 5.65 -19.35
N MET A 18 11.94 6.48 -18.35
CA MET A 18 12.27 6.02 -17.00
C MET A 18 11.08 5.34 -16.32
N LYS A 19 9.86 5.82 -16.55
CA LYS A 19 8.64 5.18 -16.05
C LYS A 19 8.45 3.77 -16.61
N ARG A 20 8.68 3.58 -17.90
CA ARG A 20 8.69 2.22 -18.48
C ARG A 20 9.80 1.38 -17.89
N TYR A 21 11.02 1.90 -17.81
CA TYR A 21 12.17 1.21 -17.25
C TYR A 21 11.89 0.71 -15.82
N TYR A 22 11.42 1.56 -14.91
CA TYR A 22 11.15 1.18 -13.52
C TYR A 22 10.03 0.13 -13.41
N ARG A 23 8.99 0.22 -14.26
CA ARG A 23 7.93 -0.80 -14.34
C ARG A 23 8.47 -2.14 -14.80
N THR A 24 9.27 -2.15 -15.88
CA THR A 24 9.90 -3.37 -16.40
C THR A 24 10.85 -4.00 -15.38
N VAL A 25 11.69 -3.21 -14.71
CA VAL A 25 12.58 -3.71 -13.65
C VAL A 25 11.79 -4.31 -12.49
N LYS A 26 10.67 -3.69 -12.10
CA LYS A 26 9.78 -4.22 -11.05
C LYS A 26 9.16 -5.56 -11.45
N GLU A 27 8.71 -5.71 -12.70
CA GLU A 27 8.17 -6.97 -13.23
C GLU A 27 9.23 -8.08 -13.24
N ILE A 28 10.42 -7.79 -13.78
CA ILE A 28 11.56 -8.74 -13.80
C ILE A 28 11.92 -9.18 -12.38
N ASN A 29 12.03 -8.24 -11.44
CA ASN A 29 12.32 -8.57 -10.05
C ASN A 29 11.22 -9.43 -9.41
N THR A 30 9.96 -9.21 -9.77
CA THR A 30 8.84 -10.03 -9.27
C THR A 30 8.92 -11.45 -9.81
N LEU A 31 9.17 -11.62 -11.11
CA LEU A 31 9.37 -12.92 -11.74
C LEU A 31 10.58 -13.66 -11.15
N ASN A 32 11.72 -12.98 -11.01
CA ASN A 32 12.94 -13.57 -10.45
C ASN A 32 12.72 -14.08 -9.02
N ASN A 33 12.06 -13.29 -8.17
CA ASN A 33 11.73 -13.71 -6.81
C ASN A 33 10.81 -14.95 -6.78
N MET A 34 9.82 -15.02 -7.68
CA MET A 34 8.96 -16.21 -7.78
C MET A 34 9.74 -17.44 -8.24
N LEU A 35 10.62 -17.30 -9.23
CA LEU A 35 11.46 -18.41 -9.72
C LEU A 35 12.39 -18.94 -8.64
N LEU A 36 13.08 -18.06 -7.91
CA LEU A 36 13.94 -18.46 -6.79
C LEU A 36 13.18 -19.21 -5.70
N GLN A 37 11.97 -18.75 -5.36
CA GLN A 37 11.12 -19.44 -4.40
C GLN A 37 10.68 -20.82 -4.91
N LEU A 38 10.32 -20.96 -6.19
CA LEU A 38 9.98 -22.25 -6.79
C LEU A 38 11.17 -23.21 -6.77
N PHE A 39 12.38 -22.75 -7.07
CA PHE A 39 13.59 -23.57 -6.99
C PHE A 39 13.89 -23.98 -5.54
N GLN A 40 13.75 -23.05 -4.59
CA GLN A 40 13.90 -23.37 -3.17
C GLN A 40 12.88 -24.45 -2.73
N GLU A 41 11.63 -24.36 -3.17
CA GLU A 41 10.61 -25.37 -2.90
C GLU A 41 10.91 -26.72 -3.55
N ALA A 42 11.33 -26.72 -4.82
CA ALA A 42 11.59 -27.93 -5.60
C ALA A 42 12.91 -28.62 -5.24
N ILE A 43 13.88 -27.90 -4.69
CA ILE A 43 15.23 -28.43 -4.38
C ILE A 43 15.40 -28.63 -2.88
N LEU A 44 15.15 -27.61 -2.06
CA LEU A 44 15.48 -27.64 -0.63
C LEU A 44 14.38 -28.29 0.22
N TYR A 45 13.15 -28.36 -0.29
CA TYR A 45 12.01 -28.91 0.44
C TYR A 45 11.37 -30.12 -0.25
N ALA A 46 12.04 -30.70 -1.26
CA ALA A 46 11.53 -31.85 -2.01
C ALA A 46 11.24 -33.07 -1.11
N ASP A 47 12.14 -33.34 -0.16
CA ASP A 47 12.12 -34.55 0.66
C ASP A 47 11.54 -34.33 2.07
N ALA A 48 11.16 -33.09 2.40
CA ALA A 48 10.63 -32.75 3.72
C ALA A 48 9.09 -32.77 3.74
N PRO A 49 8.44 -33.47 4.68
CA PRO A 49 6.99 -33.41 4.82
C PRO A 49 6.57 -31.96 5.11
N ALA A 50 5.74 -31.40 4.24
CA ALA A 50 5.31 -30.02 4.38
C ALA A 50 4.40 -29.87 5.60
N LYS A 51 4.70 -28.89 6.46
CA LYS A 51 3.80 -28.49 7.54
C LYS A 51 2.71 -27.62 6.95
N VAL A 52 1.48 -28.15 6.93
CA VAL A 52 0.30 -27.45 6.39
C VAL A 52 -0.71 -27.25 7.50
N TYR A 53 -1.19 -26.02 7.67
CA TYR A 53 -2.32 -25.72 8.55
C TYR A 53 -3.29 -24.73 7.88
N PRO A 54 -4.60 -24.95 7.99
CA PRO A 54 -5.59 -24.05 7.41
C PRO A 54 -5.69 -22.75 8.22
N LEU A 55 -5.79 -21.60 7.54
CA LEU A 55 -6.17 -20.33 8.17
C LEU A 55 -7.68 -20.12 8.07
N ASN A 56 -8.22 -20.38 6.87
CA ASN A 56 -9.65 -20.36 6.61
C ASN A 56 -9.96 -21.20 5.36
N LYS A 57 -11.19 -21.13 4.84
CA LYS A 57 -11.61 -21.90 3.65
C LYS A 57 -10.84 -21.55 2.37
N ARG A 58 -10.24 -20.36 2.29
CA ARG A 58 -9.57 -19.81 1.11
C ARG A 58 -8.05 -19.89 1.21
N PHE A 59 -7.50 -19.84 2.42
CA PHE A 59 -6.06 -19.78 2.65
C PHE A 59 -5.58 -20.82 3.66
N GLN A 60 -4.39 -21.34 3.41
CA GLN A 60 -3.63 -22.20 4.32
C GLN A 60 -2.17 -21.73 4.35
N VAL A 61 -1.44 -22.14 5.38
CA VAL A 61 0.01 -21.93 5.45
C VAL A 61 0.71 -23.24 5.18
N ARG A 62 1.70 -23.21 4.30
CA ARG A 62 2.60 -24.31 3.98
C ARG A 62 4.03 -23.85 4.19
N ASN A 63 4.75 -24.49 5.12
CA ASN A 63 6.15 -24.18 5.45
C ASN A 63 6.39 -22.68 5.74
N ASP A 64 5.52 -22.06 6.55
CA ASP A 64 5.52 -20.63 6.90
C ASP A 64 5.16 -19.66 5.77
N PHE A 65 4.71 -20.15 4.62
CA PHE A 65 4.20 -19.33 3.52
C PHE A 65 2.70 -19.52 3.34
N ILE A 66 1.96 -18.42 3.20
CA ILE A 66 0.53 -18.46 2.89
C ILE A 66 0.32 -18.83 1.41
N GLU A 67 -0.67 -19.68 1.17
CA GLU A 67 -1.14 -20.07 -0.16
C GLU A 67 -2.66 -20.16 -0.21
N VAL A 68 -3.22 -20.06 -1.41
CA VAL A 68 -4.63 -20.40 -1.65
C VAL A 68 -4.86 -21.89 -1.48
N THR A 69 -6.05 -22.27 -1.01
CA THR A 69 -6.45 -23.69 -0.87
C THR A 69 -6.73 -24.36 -2.22
N HIS A 70 -7.08 -23.59 -3.25
CA HIS A 70 -7.26 -24.05 -4.63
C HIS A 70 -7.10 -22.88 -5.63
N ASP A 71 -6.88 -23.19 -6.91
CA ASP A 71 -6.52 -22.18 -7.93
C ASP A 71 -7.64 -21.17 -8.25
N GLU A 72 -8.89 -21.57 -8.04
CA GLU A 72 -10.08 -20.73 -8.32
C GLU A 72 -10.47 -19.79 -7.16
N VAL A 73 -9.72 -19.72 -6.07
CA VAL A 73 -10.09 -18.91 -4.89
C VAL A 73 -10.39 -17.45 -5.27
N PHE A 74 -9.57 -16.83 -6.12
CA PHE A 74 -9.76 -15.42 -6.49
C PHE A 74 -10.93 -15.20 -7.47
N VAL A 75 -11.26 -16.17 -8.32
CA VAL A 75 -12.43 -16.08 -9.19
C VAL A 75 -13.72 -16.20 -8.37
N ASN A 76 -13.75 -17.17 -7.45
CA ASN A 76 -14.90 -17.42 -6.59
C ASN A 76 -15.07 -16.34 -5.50
N TYR A 77 -13.95 -15.77 -5.04
CA TYR A 77 -13.91 -14.75 -3.99
C TYR A 77 -12.91 -13.65 -4.36
N PRO A 78 -13.27 -12.69 -5.24
CA PRO A 78 -12.35 -11.64 -5.67
C PRO A 78 -11.71 -10.86 -4.53
N PHE A 79 -12.50 -10.48 -3.50
CA PHE A 79 -12.00 -9.76 -2.32
C PHE A 79 -10.83 -10.46 -1.59
N ALA A 80 -10.63 -11.77 -1.82
CA ALA A 80 -9.50 -12.51 -1.29
C ALA A 80 -8.15 -11.96 -1.78
N LEU A 81 -8.12 -11.24 -2.91
CA LEU A 81 -6.95 -10.49 -3.41
C LEU A 81 -6.48 -9.41 -2.42
N LEU A 82 -7.37 -8.87 -1.58
CA LEU A 82 -7.00 -7.99 -0.46
C LEU A 82 -6.85 -8.77 0.85
N GLU A 83 -7.72 -9.74 1.10
CA GLU A 83 -7.75 -10.52 2.35
C GLU A 83 -6.40 -11.16 2.69
N ILE A 84 -5.70 -11.69 1.69
CA ILE A 84 -4.39 -12.33 1.90
C ILE A 84 -3.38 -11.41 2.59
N PHE A 85 -3.44 -10.10 2.32
CA PHE A 85 -2.54 -9.13 2.96
C PHE A 85 -2.92 -8.88 4.42
N LEU A 86 -4.21 -8.79 4.72
CA LEU A 86 -4.69 -8.67 6.10
C LEU A 86 -4.28 -9.89 6.93
N LEU A 87 -4.46 -11.10 6.39
CA LEU A 87 -4.03 -12.34 7.05
C LEU A 87 -2.54 -12.33 7.35
N ILE A 88 -1.69 -11.87 6.43
CA ILE A 88 -0.23 -11.75 6.68
C ILE A 88 0.08 -10.75 7.80
N GLN A 89 -0.70 -9.68 7.97
CA GLN A 89 -0.50 -8.74 9.08
C GLN A 89 -0.88 -9.35 10.43
N GLN A 90 -1.96 -10.14 10.45
CA GLN A 90 -2.49 -10.80 11.64
C GLN A 90 -1.67 -12.01 12.08
N HIS A 91 -0.93 -12.61 11.14
CA HIS A 91 -0.09 -13.80 11.33
C HIS A 91 1.40 -13.48 11.08
N PRO A 92 2.10 -12.81 12.01
CA PRO A 92 3.48 -12.34 11.82
C PRO A 92 4.51 -13.45 11.62
N GLU A 93 4.17 -14.70 11.94
CA GLU A 93 4.96 -15.90 11.65
C GLU A 93 5.03 -16.23 10.15
N ILE A 94 4.06 -15.74 9.35
CA ILE A 94 4.02 -15.97 7.91
C ILE A 94 5.13 -15.15 7.23
N LYS A 95 6.09 -15.84 6.62
CA LYS A 95 7.26 -15.25 5.96
C LYS A 95 6.92 -14.62 4.61
N GLY A 96 5.88 -15.10 3.95
CA GLY A 96 5.42 -14.52 2.69
C GLY A 96 4.34 -15.34 2.00
N ILE A 97 4.12 -15.02 0.74
CA ILE A 97 3.15 -15.69 -0.14
C ILE A 97 3.92 -16.70 -0.99
N ARG A 98 3.37 -17.90 -1.22
CA ARG A 98 3.97 -18.87 -2.15
C ARG A 98 3.93 -18.37 -3.59
N ALA A 99 4.94 -18.74 -4.38
CA ALA A 99 5.06 -18.32 -5.77
C ALA A 99 3.84 -18.69 -6.62
N ALA A 100 3.25 -19.87 -6.38
CA ALA A 100 2.02 -20.29 -7.07
C ALA A 100 0.85 -19.34 -6.81
N THR A 101 0.65 -18.92 -5.57
CA THR A 101 -0.38 -17.94 -5.22
C THR A 101 -0.08 -16.56 -5.78
N ILE A 102 1.19 -16.11 -5.78
CA ILE A 102 1.56 -14.83 -6.41
C ILE A 102 1.24 -14.85 -7.91
N ARG A 103 1.53 -15.95 -8.62
CA ARG A 103 1.17 -16.09 -10.04
C ARG A 103 -0.34 -15.94 -10.24
N LEU A 104 -1.16 -16.59 -9.42
CA LEU A 104 -2.62 -16.47 -9.48
C LEU A 104 -3.09 -15.05 -9.18
N MET A 105 -2.49 -14.36 -8.21
CA MET A 105 -2.80 -12.95 -7.91
C MET A 105 -2.51 -12.04 -9.10
N ILE A 106 -1.37 -12.22 -9.77
CA ILE A 106 -1.00 -11.45 -10.97
C ILE A 106 -1.97 -11.78 -12.12
N HIS A 107 -2.28 -13.06 -12.31
CA HIS A 107 -3.18 -13.52 -13.37
C HIS A 107 -4.59 -12.96 -13.20
N TYR A 108 -5.15 -13.02 -11.99
CA TYR A 108 -6.50 -12.55 -11.66
C TYR A 108 -6.56 -11.07 -11.23
N ASN A 109 -5.48 -10.31 -11.40
CA ASN A 109 -5.45 -8.89 -11.03
C ASN A 109 -6.52 -8.05 -11.77
N TYR A 110 -6.97 -8.50 -12.94
CA TYR A 110 -8.05 -7.87 -13.71
C TYR A 110 -9.42 -7.91 -13.01
N LEU A 111 -9.60 -8.79 -12.01
CA LEU A 111 -10.83 -8.85 -11.21
C LEU A 111 -10.97 -7.64 -10.29
N ILE A 112 -9.90 -6.85 -10.08
CA ILE A 112 -9.95 -5.60 -9.33
C ILE A 112 -10.43 -4.49 -10.28
N ASP A 113 -11.73 -4.49 -10.53
CA ASP A 113 -12.43 -3.55 -11.40
C ASP A 113 -13.35 -2.61 -10.61
N ASN A 114 -14.25 -1.90 -11.31
CA ASN A 114 -15.21 -1.01 -10.69
C ASN A 114 -16.25 -1.74 -9.82
N VAL A 115 -16.52 -3.03 -10.08
CA VAL A 115 -17.43 -3.85 -9.27
C VAL A 115 -16.72 -4.22 -7.97
N PHE A 116 -15.45 -4.63 -8.06
CA PHE A 116 -14.61 -4.90 -6.89
C PHE A 116 -14.52 -3.68 -5.96
N GLN A 117 -14.27 -2.49 -6.52
CA GLN A 117 -14.17 -1.25 -5.74
C GLN A 117 -15.49 -0.84 -5.06
N LYS A 118 -16.62 -1.44 -5.46
CA LYS A 118 -17.93 -1.24 -4.82
C LYS A 118 -18.28 -2.32 -3.79
N ASP A 119 -17.52 -3.40 -3.74
CA ASP A 119 -17.72 -4.47 -2.75
C ASP A 119 -17.37 -3.96 -1.35
N LEU A 120 -18.36 -3.99 -0.45
CA LEU A 120 -18.18 -3.61 0.95
C LEU A 120 -17.10 -4.44 1.64
N ARG A 121 -16.95 -5.71 1.29
CA ARG A 121 -15.90 -6.59 1.85
C ARG A 121 -14.51 -6.10 1.44
N ALA A 122 -14.33 -5.73 0.17
CA ALA A 122 -13.06 -5.22 -0.33
C ALA A 122 -12.70 -3.87 0.34
N ARG A 123 -13.66 -2.96 0.43
CA ARG A 123 -13.49 -1.66 1.11
C ARG A 123 -13.10 -1.83 2.58
N SER A 124 -13.82 -2.70 3.29
CA SER A 124 -13.53 -3.01 4.69
C SER A 124 -12.13 -3.62 4.84
N LEU A 125 -11.77 -4.62 4.03
CA LEU A 125 -10.45 -5.24 4.07
C LEU A 125 -9.33 -4.22 3.83
N PHE A 126 -9.49 -3.31 2.87
CA PHE A 126 -8.50 -2.27 2.62
C PHE A 126 -8.31 -1.36 3.84
N PHE A 127 -9.39 -0.95 4.51
CA PHE A 127 -9.28 -0.13 5.72
C PHE A 127 -8.69 -0.91 6.90
N GLU A 128 -9.06 -2.17 7.08
CA GLU A 128 -8.48 -3.02 8.13
C GLU A 128 -6.97 -3.17 7.93
N ILE A 129 -6.47 -3.32 6.70
CA ILE A 129 -5.03 -3.33 6.41
C ILE A 129 -4.31 -2.10 7.00
N PHE A 130 -4.91 -0.91 6.89
CA PHE A 130 -4.36 0.34 7.42
C PHE A 130 -4.50 0.49 8.93
N ARG A 131 -5.48 -0.20 9.55
CA ARG A 131 -5.73 -0.21 11.00
C ARG A 131 -4.86 -1.19 11.76
N GLU A 132 -4.39 -2.25 11.10
CA GLU A 132 -3.54 -3.25 11.74
C GLU A 132 -2.31 -2.62 12.41
N PRO A 133 -2.05 -2.94 13.70
CA PRO A 133 -1.01 -2.29 14.50
C PRO A 133 0.40 -2.65 14.04
N LYS A 134 0.56 -3.60 13.11
CA LYS A 134 1.86 -4.05 12.57
C LYS A 134 1.71 -4.42 11.09
N GLY A 135 2.85 -4.59 10.41
CA GLY A 135 2.88 -5.14 9.06
C GLY A 135 2.50 -4.20 7.90
N LEU A 136 1.86 -3.05 8.14
CA LEU A 136 1.35 -2.14 7.08
C LEU A 136 2.39 -1.84 5.99
N THR A 137 3.60 -1.41 6.38
CA THR A 137 4.68 -1.13 5.42
C THR A 137 5.03 -2.33 4.54
N HIS A 138 5.06 -3.54 5.14
CA HIS A 138 5.42 -4.75 4.41
C HIS A 138 4.34 -5.15 3.42
N VAL A 139 3.08 -5.08 3.81
CA VAL A 139 1.98 -5.43 2.92
C VAL A 139 1.78 -4.40 1.81
N LEU A 140 1.85 -3.09 2.07
CA LEU A 140 1.74 -2.09 1.01
C LEU A 140 2.85 -2.24 -0.05
N ARG A 141 4.07 -2.60 0.37
CA ARG A 141 5.17 -2.93 -0.57
C ARG A 141 4.87 -4.16 -1.42
N ARG A 142 4.29 -5.22 -0.83
CA ARG A 142 3.89 -6.42 -1.57
C ARG A 142 2.71 -6.12 -2.51
N MET A 143 1.69 -5.42 -2.04
CA MET A 143 0.55 -4.98 -2.83
C MET A 143 1.01 -4.10 -4.01
N ASN A 144 1.97 -3.19 -3.80
CA ASN A 144 2.57 -2.45 -4.90
C ASN A 144 3.28 -3.41 -5.86
N ARG A 145 4.18 -4.27 -5.36
CA ARG A 145 4.96 -5.24 -6.16
C ARG A 145 4.07 -6.08 -7.08
N TYR A 146 2.97 -6.61 -6.55
CA TYR A 146 2.06 -7.49 -7.29
C TYR A 146 0.96 -6.75 -8.08
N GLY A 147 1.01 -5.41 -8.14
CA GLY A 147 0.06 -4.61 -8.93
C GLY A 147 -1.28 -4.33 -8.25
N ILE A 148 -1.53 -4.89 -7.07
CA ILE A 148 -2.79 -4.78 -6.32
C ILE A 148 -3.13 -3.32 -5.97
N LEU A 149 -2.15 -2.51 -5.54
CA LEU A 149 -2.42 -1.08 -5.25
C LEU A 149 -2.79 -0.30 -6.51
N ALA A 150 -2.13 -0.58 -7.63
CA ALA A 150 -2.38 0.10 -8.88
C ALA A 150 -3.77 -0.24 -9.46
N ALA A 151 -4.22 -1.48 -9.26
CA ALA A 151 -5.55 -1.92 -9.68
C ALA A 151 -6.64 -1.40 -8.73
N TYR A 152 -6.40 -1.44 -7.41
CA TYR A 152 -7.38 -0.98 -6.42
C TYR A 152 -7.54 0.54 -6.39
N ILE A 153 -6.45 1.29 -6.58
CA ILE A 153 -6.42 2.74 -6.61
C ILE A 153 -5.82 3.18 -7.95
N PRO A 154 -6.64 3.42 -8.98
CA PRO A 154 -6.15 3.80 -10.32
C PRO A 154 -5.25 5.04 -10.31
N ALA A 155 -5.51 5.98 -9.40
CA ALA A 155 -4.67 7.15 -9.16
C ALA A 155 -3.24 6.77 -8.74
N PHE A 156 -3.09 5.74 -7.90
CA PHE A 156 -1.79 5.17 -7.54
C PHE A 156 -1.12 4.51 -8.75
N GLY A 157 -1.89 3.79 -9.58
CA GLY A 157 -1.38 3.17 -10.81
C GLY A 157 -0.74 4.18 -11.78
N LYS A 158 -1.22 5.42 -11.81
CA LYS A 158 -0.63 6.51 -12.61
C LYS A 158 0.75 6.94 -12.11
N ILE A 159 1.01 6.89 -10.81
CA ILE A 159 2.30 7.29 -10.21
C ILE A 159 3.32 6.15 -10.10
N VAL A 160 2.91 4.89 -10.33
CA VAL A 160 3.85 3.75 -10.31
C VAL A 160 4.93 3.94 -11.37
N GLY A 161 6.18 3.94 -10.92
CA GLY A 161 7.35 4.15 -11.77
C GLY A 161 7.56 5.61 -12.18
N GLN A 162 6.68 6.54 -11.79
CA GLN A 162 6.83 7.96 -12.13
C GLN A 162 8.06 8.50 -11.41
N MET A 163 9.07 8.89 -12.16
CA MET A 163 10.22 9.66 -11.67
C MET A 163 9.94 11.14 -11.95
N GLN A 164 10.50 12.03 -11.12
CA GLN A 164 10.66 13.44 -11.48
C GLN A 164 12.12 13.64 -11.85
N PHE A 165 12.38 14.15 -13.04
CA PHE A 165 13.74 14.32 -13.54
C PHE A 165 14.36 15.61 -12.98
N ASP A 166 14.73 15.58 -11.70
CA ASP A 166 15.47 16.65 -11.04
C ASP A 166 16.49 16.10 -10.01
N LEU A 167 17.30 17.00 -9.44
CA LEU A 167 18.39 16.65 -8.52
C LEU A 167 17.92 16.17 -7.14
N PHE A 168 16.63 16.26 -6.82
CA PHE A 168 16.11 16.02 -5.48
C PHE A 168 15.28 14.73 -5.38
N HIS A 169 14.82 14.15 -6.49
CA HIS A 169 13.96 12.96 -6.50
C HIS A 169 14.72 11.66 -6.78
N ALA A 170 15.28 11.07 -5.73
CA ALA A 170 15.96 9.77 -5.79
C ALA A 170 15.02 8.56 -5.95
N TYR A 171 13.72 8.72 -5.66
CA TYR A 171 12.71 7.66 -5.69
C TYR A 171 11.62 7.99 -6.71
N THR A 172 11.05 6.96 -7.32
CA THR A 172 9.77 7.11 -8.02
C THR A 172 8.69 7.49 -7.02
N VAL A 173 7.66 8.21 -7.46
CA VAL A 173 6.59 8.74 -6.61
C VAL A 173 5.93 7.63 -5.79
N ASP A 174 5.67 6.45 -6.36
CA ASP A 174 5.11 5.31 -5.61
C ASP A 174 6.04 4.80 -4.49
N GLN A 175 7.36 4.76 -4.72
CA GLN A 175 8.31 4.37 -3.68
C GLN A 175 8.46 5.46 -2.61
N HIS A 176 8.44 6.72 -3.01
CA HIS A 176 8.42 7.87 -2.10
C HIS A 176 7.21 7.82 -1.17
N THR A 177 6.01 7.61 -1.71
CA THR A 177 4.77 7.45 -0.93
C THR A 177 4.86 6.31 0.08
N LEU A 178 5.35 5.13 -0.33
CA LEU A 178 5.50 3.99 0.58
C LEU A 178 6.58 4.25 1.65
N PHE A 179 7.62 5.03 1.33
CA PHE A 179 8.65 5.44 2.27
C PHE A 179 8.11 6.45 3.30
N LEU A 180 7.26 7.38 2.88
CA LEU A 180 6.56 8.31 3.78
C LEU A 180 5.69 7.55 4.77
N VAL A 181 4.82 6.64 4.29
CA VAL A 181 3.97 5.80 5.17
C VAL A 181 4.82 5.00 6.15
N ARG A 182 5.95 4.43 5.71
CA ARG A 182 6.90 3.75 6.61
C ARG A 182 7.37 4.69 7.72
N ASN A 183 7.76 5.92 7.40
CA ASN A 183 8.26 6.87 8.40
C ASN A 183 7.16 7.32 9.36
N LEU A 184 5.95 7.59 8.87
CA LEU A 184 4.79 7.86 9.73
C LEU A 184 4.55 6.71 10.71
N ARG A 185 4.64 5.45 10.25
CA ARG A 185 4.51 4.27 11.13
C ARG A 185 5.59 4.19 12.20
N ARG A 186 6.81 4.70 11.95
CA ARG A 186 7.89 4.69 12.95
C ARG A 186 7.53 5.51 14.18
N PHE A 187 6.75 6.59 14.02
CA PHE A 187 6.35 7.42 15.15
C PHE A 187 5.53 6.66 16.19
N SER A 188 4.82 5.59 15.80
CA SER A 188 4.02 4.74 16.69
C SER A 188 4.81 3.63 17.40
N PHE A 189 6.10 3.43 17.08
CA PHE A 189 6.89 2.35 17.66
C PHE A 189 7.91 2.90 18.67
N ALA A 190 7.82 2.41 19.92
CA ALA A 190 8.69 2.81 21.02
C ALA A 190 10.20 2.80 20.67
N LYS A 191 10.65 1.78 19.92
CA LYS A 191 12.05 1.65 19.50
C LYS A 191 12.57 2.81 18.64
N PHE A 192 11.69 3.61 18.02
CA PHE A 192 12.06 4.76 17.19
C PHE A 192 11.72 6.12 17.82
N HIS A 193 11.19 6.15 19.05
CA HIS A 193 10.82 7.41 19.70
C HIS A 193 12.01 8.38 19.86
N HIS A 194 13.23 7.86 19.99
CA HIS A 194 14.44 8.66 20.10
C HIS A 194 14.77 9.45 18.82
N GLU A 195 14.27 9.04 17.66
CA GLU A 195 14.54 9.72 16.38
C GLU A 195 13.72 11.00 16.24
N PHE A 196 12.44 10.96 16.67
CA PHE A 196 11.50 12.08 16.58
C PHE A 196 10.58 12.15 17.80
N PRO A 197 11.08 12.56 18.99
CA PRO A 197 10.33 12.48 20.24
C PRO A 197 8.99 13.23 20.22
N PHE A 198 8.98 14.42 19.62
CA PHE A 198 7.76 15.22 19.50
C PHE A 198 6.70 14.55 18.61
N CYS A 199 7.10 14.09 17.41
CA CYS A 199 6.19 13.40 16.49
C CYS A 199 5.66 12.10 17.07
N SER A 200 6.50 11.34 17.79
CA SER A 200 6.07 10.13 18.50
C SER A 200 5.07 10.39 19.60
N LYS A 201 5.27 11.46 20.39
CA LYS A 201 4.30 11.89 21.40
C LYS A 201 2.96 12.27 20.76
N LEU A 202 2.98 13.06 19.70
CA LEU A 202 1.78 13.50 18.98
C LEU A 202 1.05 12.32 18.32
N MET A 203 1.79 11.38 17.72
CA MET A 203 1.20 10.17 17.13
C MET A 203 0.38 9.38 18.16
N GLY A 204 0.84 9.32 19.42
CA GLY A 204 0.11 8.66 20.51
C GLY A 204 -1.20 9.33 20.90
N SER A 205 -1.42 10.61 20.55
CA SER A 205 -2.67 11.32 20.82
C SER A 205 -3.66 11.32 19.66
N ILE A 206 -3.31 10.75 18.50
CA ILE A 206 -4.20 10.68 17.34
C ILE A 206 -5.17 9.50 17.51
N PRO A 207 -6.50 9.72 17.62
CA PRO A 207 -7.45 8.63 17.85
C PRO A 207 -7.55 7.63 16.69
N LYS A 208 -7.35 8.10 15.44
CA LYS A 208 -7.43 7.32 14.20
C LYS A 208 -6.15 7.48 13.37
N PRO A 209 -5.02 6.87 13.80
CA PRO A 209 -3.73 7.04 13.14
C PRO A 209 -3.73 6.52 11.69
N GLU A 210 -4.64 5.60 11.35
CA GLU A 210 -4.82 5.11 9.98
C GLU A 210 -5.18 6.23 8.99
N LEU A 211 -5.88 7.28 9.43
CA LEU A 211 -6.22 8.43 8.58
C LEU A 211 -4.99 9.26 8.24
N LEU A 212 -4.03 9.38 9.17
CA LEU A 212 -2.74 10.02 8.89
C LEU A 212 -1.90 9.19 7.90
N TYR A 213 -1.96 7.85 8.00
CA TYR A 213 -1.28 6.99 7.03
C TYR A 213 -1.92 7.09 5.64
N LEU A 214 -3.25 7.16 5.55
CA LEU A 214 -3.96 7.41 4.30
C LEU A 214 -3.62 8.80 3.74
N ALA A 215 -3.60 9.85 4.56
CA ALA A 215 -3.18 11.18 4.13
C ALA A 215 -1.75 11.15 3.52
N GLY A 216 -0.80 10.51 4.21
CA GLY A 216 0.55 10.28 3.68
C GLY A 216 0.56 9.41 2.42
N PHE A 217 -0.35 8.45 2.29
CA PHE A 217 -0.49 7.63 1.08
C PHE A 217 -1.00 8.44 -0.12
N PHE A 218 -1.88 9.42 0.10
CA PHE A 218 -2.49 10.24 -0.96
C PHE A 218 -1.74 11.55 -1.26
N HIS A 219 -0.76 11.97 -0.44
CA HIS A 219 -0.16 13.31 -0.51
C HIS A 219 0.34 13.73 -1.91
N ASP A 220 0.96 12.81 -2.66
CA ASP A 220 1.53 13.05 -4.00
C ASP A 220 0.82 12.20 -5.09
N ILE A 221 -0.40 11.72 -4.84
CA ILE A 221 -1.10 10.75 -5.70
C ILE A 221 -1.41 11.27 -7.11
N ALA A 222 -1.34 12.59 -7.30
CA ALA A 222 -1.62 13.27 -8.55
C ALA A 222 -0.38 13.86 -9.24
N LYS A 223 0.83 13.54 -8.79
CA LYS A 223 2.05 13.97 -9.48
C LYS A 223 2.13 13.46 -10.92
N GLY A 224 2.68 14.30 -11.80
CA GLY A 224 2.86 14.00 -13.23
C GLY A 224 1.58 14.10 -14.06
N ARG A 225 0.57 14.86 -13.62
CA ARG A 225 -0.73 15.03 -14.33
C ARG A 225 -0.93 16.41 -14.97
N GLY A 226 0.07 17.28 -14.94
CA GLY A 226 -0.07 18.69 -15.27
C GLY A 226 -0.88 19.46 -14.20
N GLY A 227 -0.69 20.78 -14.13
CA GLY A 227 -1.38 21.63 -13.15
C GLY A 227 -0.94 21.44 -11.69
N ASN A 228 -1.76 21.92 -10.75
CA ASN A 228 -1.49 21.82 -9.32
C ASN A 228 -1.81 20.41 -8.79
N HIS A 229 -0.77 19.61 -8.56
CA HIS A 229 -0.90 18.23 -8.08
C HIS A 229 -1.53 18.14 -6.69
N SER A 230 -1.44 19.17 -5.85
CA SER A 230 -2.08 19.16 -4.53
C SER A 230 -3.61 19.25 -4.65
N GLU A 231 -4.13 20.12 -5.53
CA GLU A 231 -5.58 20.27 -5.80
C GLU A 231 -6.16 19.01 -6.48
N LEU A 232 -5.42 18.46 -7.46
CA LEU A 232 -5.80 17.20 -8.09
C LEU A 232 -5.74 16.04 -7.09
N GLY A 233 -4.76 16.04 -6.19
CA GLY A 233 -4.60 15.05 -5.12
C GLY A 233 -5.72 15.13 -4.09
N GLU A 234 -6.16 16.33 -3.72
CA GLU A 234 -7.33 16.56 -2.87
C GLU A 234 -8.58 15.94 -3.48
N THR A 235 -8.82 16.17 -4.77
CA THR A 235 -9.96 15.60 -5.48
C THR A 235 -9.94 14.07 -5.47
N GLU A 236 -8.77 13.46 -5.72
CA GLU A 236 -8.59 12.00 -5.66
C GLU A 236 -8.81 11.44 -4.24
N ALA A 237 -8.28 12.12 -3.22
CA ALA A 237 -8.47 11.72 -1.83
C ALA A 237 -9.94 11.83 -1.41
N LEU A 238 -10.63 12.93 -1.78
CA LEU A 238 -12.05 13.12 -1.47
C LEU A 238 -12.92 12.05 -2.11
N ASN A 239 -12.69 11.74 -3.38
CA ASN A 239 -13.41 10.69 -4.10
C ASN A 239 -13.16 9.32 -3.45
N PHE A 240 -11.93 9.04 -3.05
CA PHE A 240 -11.58 7.82 -2.32
C PHE A 240 -12.32 7.75 -0.97
N CYS A 241 -12.27 8.81 -0.16
CA CYS A 241 -12.95 8.88 1.13
C CYS A 241 -14.46 8.64 1.00
N LYS A 242 -15.12 9.32 0.04
CA LYS A 242 -16.55 9.13 -0.24
C LYS A 242 -16.87 7.71 -0.67
N ALA A 243 -16.06 7.14 -1.58
CA ALA A 243 -16.23 5.76 -2.02
C ALA A 243 -16.09 4.76 -0.88
N HIS A 244 -15.31 5.08 0.17
CA HIS A 244 -15.10 4.20 1.32
C HIS A 244 -15.96 4.53 2.55
N GLY A 245 -16.93 5.44 2.41
CA GLY A 245 -17.87 5.76 3.48
C GLY A 245 -17.25 6.50 4.66
N LEU A 246 -16.18 7.27 4.44
CA LEU A 246 -15.62 8.13 5.48
C LEU A 246 -16.59 9.28 5.73
N SER A 247 -16.76 9.62 7.01
CA SER A 247 -17.65 10.72 7.42
C SER A 247 -17.10 12.06 6.94
N ASP A 248 -17.98 12.91 6.40
CA ASP A 248 -17.67 14.32 6.07
C ASP A 248 -17.57 15.22 7.31
N THR A 249 -17.75 14.67 8.52
CA THR A 249 -17.73 15.44 9.76
C THR A 249 -16.30 15.91 10.05
N PRO A 250 -16.02 17.23 10.13
CA PRO A 250 -14.73 17.71 10.59
C PRO A 250 -14.49 17.22 12.03
N PRO A 251 -13.23 17.04 12.46
CA PRO A 251 -12.93 16.77 13.86
C PRO A 251 -13.60 17.85 14.70
N VAL A 252 -14.39 17.47 15.70
CA VAL A 252 -14.93 18.42 16.66
C VAL A 252 -13.73 19.12 17.28
N GLU A 253 -13.61 20.44 17.10
CA GLU A 253 -12.66 21.24 17.86
C GLU A 253 -13.00 21.01 19.34
N GLU A 254 -12.18 20.21 20.03
CA GLU A 254 -12.15 20.25 21.48
C GLU A 254 -11.77 21.68 21.84
N LYS A 255 -12.76 22.49 22.23
CA LYS A 255 -12.52 23.81 22.79
C LYS A 255 -11.53 23.63 23.93
N THR A 256 -10.29 24.00 23.70
CA THR A 256 -9.29 24.19 24.74
C THR A 256 -9.81 25.30 25.63
N ALA A 257 -10.44 24.92 26.74
CA ALA A 257 -10.70 25.82 27.84
C ALA A 257 -9.35 26.14 28.50
N ALA A 258 -8.70 27.21 28.06
CA ALA A 258 -7.57 27.80 28.74
C ALA A 258 -7.71 29.34 28.80
N ALA A 259 -7.96 29.78 30.03
CA ALA A 259 -7.61 31.08 30.62
C ALA A 259 -8.30 32.36 30.11
N SER A 260 -9.15 32.95 30.98
CA SER A 260 -9.05 34.39 31.26
C SER A 260 -8.48 34.56 32.66
N ALA A 261 -7.20 34.94 32.74
CA ALA A 261 -6.62 35.50 33.94
C ALA A 261 -7.16 36.92 34.17
N ALA A 262 -7.47 37.21 35.45
CA ALA A 262 -7.63 38.46 36.20
C ALA A 262 -7.63 39.84 35.50
N PRO A 263 -8.20 40.84 36.19
CA PRO A 263 -7.27 41.81 36.77
C PRO A 263 -7.47 42.11 38.26
N VAL A 264 -6.36 42.63 38.78
CA VAL A 264 -5.96 43.10 40.11
C VAL A 264 -6.90 44.16 40.73
N VAL A 265 -6.80 44.27 42.07
CA VAL A 265 -7.03 45.44 42.97
C VAL A 265 -8.42 45.56 43.63
N ALA A 266 -8.51 45.18 44.91
CA ALA A 266 -8.39 46.08 46.08
C ALA A 266 -8.10 45.27 47.35
#